data_AF-A0A6B3EGX0-F1
#
_entry.id   AF-A0A6B3EGX0-F1
#
_cell.length_a   1.000
_cell.length_b   1.000
_cell.length_c   1.000
_cell.angle_alpha   90.00
_cell.angle_beta   90.00
_cell.angle_gamma   90.00
#
_symmetry.space_group_name_H-M   'P 1'
#
loop_
_entity.id
_entity.type
_entity.pdbx_description
1 polymer ?
#
loop_
_entity_poly.entity_id
_entity_poly.type
_entity_poly.pdbx_seq_one_letter_code
_entity_poly.pdbx_strand_id
1 'polypeptide(L)' 'ADGRVTNTLLATGPGVEAAYDKIHLYDAFGFAESATVAPGSEVVTIDVDGIRTGLATCYDVRFPELFRAHADAGAVLSLL' A
#
# COMPACT_ATOMS: atom_id res chain seq x y z
N ALA A 1 7.59 -15.99 10.14
CA ALA A 1 6.61 -14.93 10.45
C ALA A 1 6.61 -14.72 11.95
N ASP A 2 6.56 -13.46 12.40
CA ASP A 2 6.58 -13.06 13.81
C ASP A 2 5.21 -13.20 14.51
N GLY A 3 4.22 -13.77 13.83
CA GLY A 3 2.88 -14.06 14.37
C GLY A 3 1.87 -12.93 14.21
N ARG A 4 2.28 -11.78 13.66
CA ARG A 4 1.39 -10.64 13.40
C ARG A 4 0.62 -10.83 12.08
N VAL A 5 -0.56 -10.21 11.98
CA VAL A 5 -1.38 -10.20 10.75
C VAL A 5 -0.92 -9.09 9.80
N THR A 6 -1.38 -9.08 8.56
CA THR A 6 -1.15 -7.97 7.61
C THR A 6 -2.42 -7.16 7.39
N ASN A 7 -2.24 -5.87 7.08
CA ASN A 7 -3.30 -5.00 6.60
C ASN A 7 -3.18 -4.90 5.08
N THR A 8 -4.00 -5.66 4.36
CA THR A 8 -3.83 -5.90 2.92
C THR A 8 -4.95 -5.24 2.11
N LEU A 9 -4.57 -4.39 1.16
CA LEU A 9 -5.44 -3.90 0.09
C LEU A 9 -5.38 -4.90 -1.07
N LEU A 10 -6.53 -5.49 -1.42
CA LEU A 10 -6.65 -6.40 -2.56
C LEU A 10 -7.23 -5.67 -3.77
N ALA A 11 -6.53 -5.74 -4.90
CA ALA A 11 -7.04 -5.31 -6.20
C ALA A 11 -7.30 -6.56 -7.06
N THR A 12 -8.55 -6.77 -7.43
CA THR A 12 -8.99 -7.93 -8.22
C THR A 12 -9.90 -7.52 -9.36
N GLY A 13 -9.73 -8.16 -10.52
CA GLY A 13 -10.52 -7.92 -11.71
C GLY A 13 -9.98 -8.72 -12.90
N PRO A 14 -10.54 -8.53 -14.11
CA PRO A 14 -10.05 -9.20 -15.30
C PRO A 14 -8.55 -8.93 -15.53
N GLY A 15 -7.71 -9.95 -15.32
CA GLY A 15 -6.26 -9.84 -15.49
C GLY A 15 -5.52 -9.09 -14.38
N VAL A 16 -6.19 -8.73 -13.28
CA VAL A 16 -5.58 -8.08 -12.12
C VAL A 16 -5.80 -8.96 -10.89
N GLU A 17 -4.70 -9.42 -10.30
CA GLU A 17 -4.67 -10.08 -9.00
C GLU A 17 -3.46 -9.56 -8.26
N ALA A 18 -3.66 -8.53 -7.45
CA ALA A 18 -2.59 -7.85 -6.72
C ALA A 18 -2.99 -7.63 -5.26
N ALA A 19 -2.00 -7.72 -4.39
CA ALA A 19 -2.12 -7.45 -2.97
C ALA A 19 -1.06 -6.41 -2.58
N TYR A 20 -1.48 -5.40 -1.83
CA TYR A 20 -0.59 -4.43 -1.22
C TYR A 20 -0.71 -4.57 0.30
N ASP A 21 0.36 -5.02 0.95
CA ASP A 21 0.47 -5.00 2.40
C ASP A 21 0.93 -3.61 2.85
N LYS A 22 0.14 -2.98 3.73
CA LYS A 22 0.39 -1.62 4.22
C LYS A 22 1.80 -1.46 4.77
N ILE A 23 2.57 -0.54 4.19
CA ILE A 23 3.96 -0.26 4.58
C ILE A 23 3.99 0.58 5.86
N HIS A 24 3.22 1.68 5.91
CA HIS A 24 3.27 2.62 7.03
C HIS A 24 2.17 2.35 8.05
N LEU A 25 2.51 1.58 9.09
CA LEU A 25 1.58 1.26 10.17
C LEU A 25 1.23 2.50 11.01
N TYR A 26 -0.03 2.58 11.44
CA TYR A 26 -0.56 3.69 12.22
C TYR A 26 -0.10 3.59 13.68
N ASP A 27 1.06 4.18 13.95
CA ASP A 27 1.64 4.30 15.28
C ASP A 27 1.57 5.75 15.76
N ALA A 28 0.35 6.21 16.04
CA ALA A 28 0.09 7.61 16.38
C ALA A 28 -1.03 7.76 17.41
N PHE A 29 -1.02 8.89 18.13
CA PHE A 29 -2.05 9.29 19.09
C PHE A 29 -2.36 8.24 20.17
N GLY A 30 -1.32 7.53 20.64
CA GLY A 30 -1.45 6.51 21.68
C GLY A 30 -1.94 5.15 21.19
N PHE A 31 -2.11 4.97 19.87
CA PHE A 31 -2.38 3.68 19.24
C PHE A 31 -1.12 3.19 18.52
N ALA A 32 -0.89 1.87 18.55
CA ALA A 32 0.21 1.21 17.86
C ALA A 32 -0.31 0.03 17.05
N GLU A 33 -0.60 0.27 15.76
CA GLU A 33 -0.98 -0.78 14.82
C GLU A 33 0.12 -1.85 14.72
N SER A 34 1.39 -1.43 14.83
CA SER A 34 2.55 -2.32 14.80
C SER A 34 2.60 -3.37 15.91
N ALA A 35 1.84 -3.21 17.00
CA ALA A 35 1.77 -4.21 18.06
C ALA A 35 1.15 -5.54 17.59
N THR A 36 0.26 -5.49 16.59
CA THR A 36 -0.48 -6.67 16.09
C THR A 36 -0.37 -6.88 14.59
N VAL A 37 0.06 -5.87 13.84
CA VAL A 37 0.17 -5.89 12.37
C VAL A 37 1.63 -5.85 11.94
N ALA A 38 2.02 -6.70 10.99
CA ALA A 38 3.32 -6.68 10.33
C ALA A 38 3.30 -5.67 9.17
N PRO A 39 4.35 -4.85 9.01
CA PRO A 39 4.44 -3.92 7.89
C PRO A 39 4.72 -4.68 6.59
N GLY A 40 4.14 -4.20 5.50
CA GLY A 40 4.57 -4.55 4.15
C GLY A 40 5.90 -3.89 3.78
N SER A 41 6.43 -4.23 2.60
CA SER A 41 7.70 -3.68 2.12
C SER A 41 7.73 -3.38 0.62
N GLU A 42 6.66 -3.72 -0.10
CA GLU A 42 6.63 -3.63 -1.56
C GLU A 42 5.76 -2.46 -2.02
N VAL A 43 6.32 -1.65 -2.92
CA VAL A 43 5.57 -0.64 -3.66
C VAL A 43 4.81 -1.36 -4.78
N VAL A 44 3.49 -1.31 -4.74
CA VAL A 44 2.65 -2.03 -5.70
C VAL A 44 1.96 -1.06 -6.65
N THR A 45 2.03 -1.37 -7.94
CA THR A 45 1.27 -0.68 -9.00
C THR A 45 0.49 -1.70 -9.82
N ILE A 46 -0.69 -1.31 -10.29
CA ILE A 46 -1.50 -2.08 -11.23
C ILE A 46 -1.83 -1.22 -12.45
N ASP A 47 -2.12 -1.85 -13.58
CA ASP A 47 -2.62 -1.16 -14.77
C ASP A 47 -4.15 -1.37 -14.84
N VAL A 48 -4.92 -0.28 -14.85
CA VAL A 48 -6.37 -0.29 -14.99
C VAL A 48 -6.73 0.52 -16.23
N ASP A 49 -7.26 -0.13 -17.27
CA ASP A 49 -7.58 0.50 -18.56
C ASP A 49 -6.41 1.33 -19.15
N GLY A 50 -5.19 0.82 -19.01
CA GLY A 50 -3.96 1.48 -19.48
C GLY A 50 -3.44 2.60 -18.57
N ILE A 51 -4.09 2.84 -17.43
CA ILE A 51 -3.65 3.81 -16.41
C ILE A 51 -2.88 3.07 -15.33
N ARG A 52 -1.57 3.35 -15.24
CA ARG A 52 -0.76 2.84 -14.14
C ARG A 52 -1.14 3.53 -12.83
N THR A 53 -1.59 2.74 -11.88
CA THR A 53 -2.14 3.16 -10.60
C THR A 53 -1.32 2.58 -9.46
N GLY A 54 -0.79 3.44 -8.59
CA GLY A 54 -0.14 3.04 -7.34
C GLY A 54 -1.17 2.72 -6.26
N LEU A 55 -0.88 1.71 -5.44
CA LEU A 55 -1.71 1.30 -4.31
C LEU A 55 -1.10 1.81 -3.00
N ALA A 56 -1.90 2.54 -2.23
CA ALA A 56 -1.60 2.99 -0.88
C ALA A 56 -2.84 2.80 0.00
N THR A 57 -2.70 2.83 1.33
CA THR A 57 -3.87 2.81 2.21
C THR A 57 -3.72 3.68 3.46
N CYS A 58 -4.77 4.44 3.77
CA CYS A 58 -4.97 5.11 5.05
C CYS A 58 -3.77 5.99 5.47
N TYR A 59 -2.90 5.49 6.35
CA TYR A 59 -1.81 6.26 6.96
C TYR A 59 -0.66 6.53 6.00
N ASP A 60 -0.56 5.76 4.92
CA ASP A 60 0.40 5.97 3.84
C ASP A 60 0.36 7.39 3.28
N VAL A 61 -0.80 8.08 3.33
CA VAL A 61 -0.97 9.48 2.89
C VAL A 61 0.01 10.46 3.56
N ARG A 62 0.57 10.10 4.71
CA ARG A 62 1.51 10.94 5.46
C ARG A 62 2.96 10.77 4.98
N PHE A 63 3.26 9.82 4.11
CA PHE A 63 4.60 9.43 3.70
C PHE A 63 4.81 9.69 2.20
N PRO A 64 5.27 10.90 1.81
CA PRO A 64 5.44 11.28 0.41
C PRO A 64 6.43 10.40 -0.36
N GLU A 65 7.30 9.67 0.32
CA GLU A 65 8.21 8.66 -0.25
C GLU A 65 7.44 7.60 -1.05
N LEU A 66 6.30 7.11 -0.57
CA LEU A 66 5.53 6.08 -1.27
C LEU A 66 4.96 6.60 -2.59
N PHE A 67 4.42 7.82 -2.59
CA PHE A 67 3.86 8.43 -3.79
C PHE A 67 4.93 8.82 -4.81
N ARG A 68 6.14 9.18 -4.35
CA ARG A 68 7.30 9.33 -5.24
C ARG A 68 7.69 8.00 -5.86
N ALA A 69 7.72 6.92 -5.09
CA ALA A 69 8.01 5.59 -5.61
C ALA A 69 6.94 5.12 -6.62
N HIS A 70 5.67 5.44 -6.40
CA HIS A 70 4.62 5.22 -7.40
C HIS A 70 4.90 5.98 -8.70
N ALA A 71 5.25 7.27 -8.62
CA ALA A 71 5.58 8.08 -9.78
C ALA A 71 6.84 7.56 -10.51
N ASP A 72 7.88 7.15 -9.79
CA ASP A 72 9.09 6.55 -10.35
C ASP A 72 8.80 5.22 -11.06
N ALA A 73 7.79 4.48 -10.59
CA ALA A 73 7.26 3.27 -11.26
C ALA A 73 6.33 3.57 -12.46
N GLY A 74 6.13 4.85 -12.79
CA GLY A 74 5.31 5.31 -13.90
C GLY A 74 3.82 5.44 -13.58
N ALA A 75 3.42 5.37 -12.30
CA ALA A 75 2.04 5.61 -11.92
C ALA A 75 1.66 7.09 -12.12
N VAL A 76 0.51 7.31 -12.73
CA VAL A 76 -0.07 8.64 -12.94
C VAL A 76 -1.31 8.88 -12.06
N LEU A 77 -1.72 7.83 -11.34
CA LEU A 77 -2.82 7.82 -10.37
C LEU A 77 -2.32 7.09 -9.11
N SER A 78 -2.78 7.50 -7.93
CA SER A 78 -2.67 6.70 -6.71
C SER A 78 -4.05 6.46 -6.12
N LEU A 79 -4.37 5.21 -5.85
CA LEU A 79 -5.53 4.80 -5.07
C LEU A 79 -5.12 4.78 -3.61
N LEU A 80 -5.86 5.49 -2.76
CA LEU A 80 -5.66 5.58 -1.31
C LEU A 80 -6.83 4.97 -0.55
#